data_AF-A0A839WKC7-F1
#
_entry.id   AF-A0A839WKC7-F1
#
_cell.length_a   1.000
_cell.length_b   1.000
_cell.length_c   1.000
_cell.angle_alpha   90.00
_cell.angle_beta   90.00
_cell.angle_gamma   90.00
#
_symmetry.space_group_name_H-M   'P 1'
#
loop_
_entity.id
_entity.type
_entity.pdbx_description
1 polymer ?
#
loop_
_entity_poly.entity_id
_entity_poly.type
_entity_poly.pdbx_seq_one_letter_code
_entity_poly.pdbx_strand_id
1 'polypeptide(L)'
;MKKLYSITGVVIISLIFYFILRPVHVIHAEQYESNAVIVVDHLPLTNKGKISWWKKTKSSIAMRYQFVNAPENASENYIIFSIGSGFHSEAQKDRFCLRNVKPPQNCIDKIPLMTIHKSPYGREEFMMD
;
A
#
# COMPACT_ATOMS: atom_id res chain seq x y z
N MET A 1 27.36 5.86 33.32
CA MET A 1 25.92 5.55 33.26
C MET A 1 25.09 6.61 32.54
N LYS A 2 25.02 7.89 32.98
CA LYS A 2 24.24 8.96 32.28
C LYS A 2 24.54 9.15 30.79
N LYS A 3 25.83 9.12 30.37
CA LYS A 3 26.23 9.22 28.95
C LYS A 3 25.75 8.03 28.11
N LEU A 4 25.67 6.83 28.69
CA LEU A 4 25.21 5.62 28.00
C LEU A 4 23.70 5.71 27.72
N TYR A 5 22.90 6.19 28.69
CA TYR A 5 21.47 6.47 28.51
C TYR A 5 21.20 7.57 27.48
N SER A 6 22.08 8.58 27.40
CA SER A 6 21.97 9.64 26.40
C SER A 6 22.25 9.13 24.99
N ILE A 7 23.23 8.22 24.81
CA ILE A 7 23.55 7.63 23.50
C ILE A 7 22.45 6.67 23.06
N THR A 8 21.94 5.82 23.95
CA THR A 8 20.84 4.90 23.62
C THR A 8 19.57 5.65 23.22
N GLY A 9 19.25 6.76 23.90
CA GLY A 9 18.13 7.62 23.53
C GLY A 9 18.25 8.19 22.10
N VAL A 10 19.43 8.69 21.72
CA VAL A 10 19.67 9.23 20.38
C VAL A 10 19.56 8.15 19.31
N VAL A 11 20.07 6.94 19.56
CA VAL A 11 19.96 5.81 18.62
C VAL A 11 18.50 5.42 18.41
N ILE A 12 17.70 5.31 19.47
CA ILE A 12 16.27 4.95 19.37
C ILE A 12 15.50 6.01 18.59
N ILE A 13 15.73 7.30 18.90
CA ILE A 13 15.08 8.42 18.19
C ILE A 13 15.44 8.39 16.70
N SER A 14 16.72 8.19 16.38
CA SER A 14 17.19 8.11 14.99
C SER A 14 16.54 6.95 14.24
N LEU A 15 16.38 5.78 14.87
CA LEU A 15 15.67 4.64 14.30
C LEU A 15 14.19 4.95 14.06
N ILE A 16 13.51 5.57 15.02
CA ILE A 16 12.10 5.98 14.87
C ILE A 16 11.96 6.95 13.69
N PHE A 17 12.82 7.97 13.61
CA PHE A 17 12.81 8.91 12.49
C PHE A 17 13.05 8.22 11.15
N TYR A 18 14.00 7.29 11.09
CA TYR A 18 14.25 6.51 9.89
C TYR A 18 13.00 5.73 9.43
N PHE A 19 12.31 5.05 10.34
CA PHE A 19 11.09 4.31 10.01
C PHE A 19 9.91 5.21 9.61
N ILE A 20 9.85 6.44 10.13
CA ILE A 20 8.81 7.41 9.76
C ILE A 20 9.09 8.06 8.39
N LEU A 21 10.36 8.34 8.09
CA LEU A 21 10.76 9.12 6.92
C LEU A 21 11.09 8.26 5.69
N ARG A 22 11.25 6.95 5.86
CA ARG A 22 11.56 6.08 4.73
C ARG A 22 10.44 6.14 3.67
N PRO A 23 10.79 6.22 2.38
CA PRO A 23 9.81 6.25 1.31
C PRO A 23 9.12 4.90 1.17
N VAL A 24 7.83 4.91 0.86
CA VAL A 24 7.05 3.72 0.49
C VAL A 24 7.42 3.29 -0.91
N HIS A 25 7.70 2.01 -1.09
CA HIS A 25 7.95 1.41 -2.40
C HIS A 25 6.71 0.68 -2.89
N VAL A 26 6.21 1.10 -4.05
CA VAL A 26 5.17 0.37 -4.79
C VAL A 26 5.84 -0.75 -5.58
N ILE A 27 5.55 -1.99 -5.18
CA ILE A 27 6.15 -3.20 -5.75
C ILE A 27 5.38 -3.62 -7.00
N HIS A 28 4.05 -3.59 -6.92
CA HIS A 28 3.18 -3.93 -8.02
C HIS A 28 1.87 -3.17 -7.90
N ALA A 29 1.21 -2.91 -9.01
CA ALA A 29 -0.17 -2.45 -9.00
C ALA A 29 -0.87 -2.93 -10.27
N GLU A 30 -2.12 -3.31 -10.14
CA GLU A 30 -2.95 -3.68 -11.28
C GLU A 30 -4.41 -3.29 -11.05
N GLN A 31 -5.08 -3.03 -12.16
CA GLN A 31 -6.48 -2.61 -12.18
C GLN A 31 -7.37 -3.74 -12.69
N TYR A 32 -8.57 -3.78 -12.15
CA TYR A 32 -9.65 -4.71 -12.40
C TYR A 32 -10.95 -3.90 -12.59
N GLU A 33 -11.18 -3.43 -13.81
CA GLU A 33 -12.29 -2.53 -14.12
C GLU A 33 -12.24 -1.27 -13.23
N SER A 34 -13.22 -1.09 -12.34
CA SER A 34 -13.28 0.04 -11.39
C SER A 34 -12.57 -0.25 -10.06
N ASN A 35 -11.93 -1.40 -9.91
CA ASN A 35 -11.18 -1.75 -8.71
C ASN A 35 -9.69 -1.79 -9.02
N ALA A 36 -8.83 -1.51 -8.07
CA ALA A 36 -7.38 -1.65 -8.23
C ALA A 36 -6.74 -2.21 -6.96
N VAL A 37 -5.70 -3.01 -7.16
CA VAL A 37 -4.86 -3.53 -6.09
C VAL A 37 -3.47 -2.96 -6.22
N ILE A 38 -2.94 -2.46 -5.11
CA ILE A 38 -1.62 -1.85 -5.02
C ILE A 38 -0.85 -2.59 -3.93
N VAL A 39 0.31 -3.12 -4.27
CA VAL A 39 1.18 -3.86 -3.36
C VAL A 39 2.37 -2.99 -2.99
N VAL A 40 2.58 -2.77 -1.70
CA VAL A 40 3.64 -1.93 -1.17
C VAL A 40 4.49 -2.70 -0.14
N ASP A 41 5.71 -2.24 0.08
CA ASP A 41 6.56 -2.76 1.15
C ASP A 41 6.03 -2.37 2.55
N HIS A 42 5.47 -1.16 2.68
CA HIS A 42 4.82 -0.65 3.88
C HIS A 42 3.98 0.60 3.57
N LEU A 43 3.27 1.11 4.57
CA LEU A 43 2.71 2.47 4.56
C LEU A 43 3.20 3.27 5.76
N PRO A 44 3.05 4.61 5.77
CA PRO A 44 3.33 5.41 6.96
C PRO A 44 2.53 4.92 8.18
N LEU A 45 3.15 5.00 9.35
CA LEU A 45 2.61 4.40 10.58
C LEU A 45 1.26 4.99 11.04
N THR A 46 0.98 6.25 10.70
CA THR A 46 -0.24 6.93 11.14
C THR A 46 -1.29 6.99 10.04
N ASN A 47 -2.57 6.93 10.40
CA ASN A 47 -3.68 7.07 9.44
C ASN A 47 -3.58 8.36 8.62
N LYS A 48 -3.18 9.47 9.24
CA LYS A 48 -2.91 10.74 8.52
C LYS A 48 -1.78 10.58 7.49
N GLY A 49 -0.70 9.89 7.86
CA GLY A 49 0.39 9.57 6.96
C GLY A 49 -0.04 8.69 5.78
N LYS A 50 -0.82 7.62 6.04
CA LYS A 50 -1.37 6.74 4.99
C LYS A 50 -2.19 7.54 3.97
N ILE A 51 -3.13 8.36 4.44
CA ILE A 51 -3.97 9.24 3.59
C ILE A 51 -3.11 10.26 2.82
N SER A 52 -2.15 10.89 3.48
CA SER A 52 -1.26 11.87 2.84
C SER A 52 -0.41 11.23 1.74
N TRP A 53 0.09 10.02 1.99
CA TRP A 53 0.82 9.27 0.98
C TRP A 53 -0.07 8.97 -0.22
N TRP A 54 -1.28 8.45 -0.01
CA TRP A 54 -2.22 8.14 -1.10
C TRP A 54 -2.51 9.38 -1.96
N LYS A 55 -2.88 10.49 -1.31
CA LYS A 55 -3.18 11.74 -2.02
C LYS A 55 -2.01 12.24 -2.86
N LYS A 56 -0.78 12.03 -2.41
CA LYS A 56 0.45 12.46 -3.09
C LYS A 56 0.85 11.52 -4.24
N THR A 57 0.59 10.22 -4.12
CA THR A 57 1.15 9.21 -5.04
C THR A 57 0.15 8.61 -6.02
N LYS A 58 -1.17 8.70 -5.76
CA LYS A 58 -2.20 8.04 -6.57
C LYS A 58 -2.13 8.32 -8.07
N SER A 59 -1.87 9.57 -8.45
CA SER A 59 -1.74 9.96 -9.87
C SER A 59 -0.49 9.34 -10.50
N SER A 60 0.64 9.35 -9.81
CA SER A 60 1.88 8.72 -10.27
C SER A 60 1.75 7.21 -10.40
N ILE A 61 1.03 6.56 -9.49
CA ILE A 61 0.75 5.11 -9.57
C ILE A 61 -0.12 4.82 -10.78
N ALA A 62 -1.25 5.53 -10.94
CA ALA A 62 -2.15 5.37 -12.07
C ALA A 62 -1.42 5.54 -13.41
N MET A 63 -0.56 6.56 -13.53
CA MET A 63 0.24 6.80 -14.73
C MET A 63 1.26 5.68 -14.97
N ARG A 64 2.02 5.26 -13.94
CA ARG A 64 3.08 4.25 -14.07
C ARG A 64 2.55 2.87 -14.44
N TYR A 65 1.41 2.48 -13.85
CA TYR A 65 0.78 1.18 -14.06
C TYR A 65 -0.37 1.23 -15.07
N GLN A 66 -0.49 2.34 -15.80
CA GLN A 66 -1.43 2.53 -16.91
C GLN A 66 -2.89 2.25 -16.52
N PHE A 67 -3.31 2.73 -15.36
CA PHE A 67 -4.70 2.63 -14.95
C PHE A 67 -5.58 3.42 -15.92
N VAL A 68 -6.63 2.78 -16.41
CA VAL A 68 -7.66 3.41 -17.20
C VAL A 68 -8.66 4.10 -16.28
N ASN A 69 -9.19 5.24 -16.72
CA ASN A 69 -10.24 5.91 -15.97
C ASN A 69 -11.45 4.98 -15.85
N ALA A 70 -12.04 4.95 -14.66
CA ALA A 70 -13.32 4.28 -14.47
C ALA A 70 -14.40 4.97 -15.34
N PRO A 71 -15.48 4.25 -15.70
CA PRO A 71 -16.60 4.83 -16.42
C PRO A 71 -17.16 6.07 -15.72
N GLU A 72 -17.77 6.98 -16.49
CA GLU A 72 -18.44 8.14 -15.91
C GLU A 72 -19.50 7.70 -14.89
N ASN A 73 -19.51 8.32 -13.71
CA ASN A 73 -20.36 7.96 -12.57
C ASN A 73 -20.11 6.57 -11.94
N ALA A 74 -18.98 5.92 -12.22
CA ALA A 74 -18.61 4.70 -11.50
C ALA A 74 -17.96 5.01 -10.15
N SER A 75 -18.21 4.17 -9.15
CA SER A 75 -17.41 4.14 -7.93
C SER A 75 -16.13 3.35 -8.18
N GLU A 76 -15.04 3.78 -7.55
CA GLU A 76 -13.75 3.10 -7.63
C GLU A 76 -13.35 2.55 -6.25
N ASN A 77 -12.76 1.35 -6.22
CA ASN A 77 -12.16 0.82 -4.99
C ASN A 77 -10.69 0.54 -5.18
N TYR A 78 -9.87 1.02 -4.25
CA TYR A 78 -8.45 0.76 -4.20
C TYR A 78 -8.13 -0.01 -2.94
N ILE A 79 -7.50 -1.17 -3.05
CA ILE A 79 -7.02 -1.94 -1.90
C ILE A 79 -5.50 -1.93 -1.92
N ILE A 80 -4.91 -1.54 -0.79
CA ILE A 80 -3.47 -1.48 -0.63
C ILE A 80 -3.04 -2.63 0.27
N PHE A 81 -2.31 -3.59 -0.28
CA PHE A 81 -1.76 -4.73 0.44
C PHE A 81 -0.29 -4.51 0.79
N SER A 82 0.11 -5.06 1.94
CA SER A 82 1.52 -5.31 2.23
C SER A 82 2.02 -6.47 1.39
N ILE A 83 3.27 -6.40 0.92
CA ILE A 83 3.96 -7.54 0.32
C ILE A 83 4.21 -8.67 1.34
N GLY A 84 4.21 -8.36 2.63
CA GLY A 84 4.45 -9.34 3.69
C GLY A 84 5.80 -10.06 3.49
N SER A 85 5.75 -11.38 3.36
CA SER A 85 6.94 -12.21 3.17
C SER A 85 7.37 -12.41 1.70
N GLY A 86 6.68 -11.77 0.75
CA GLY A 86 7.01 -11.82 -0.68
C GLY A 86 5.91 -12.41 -1.54
N PHE A 87 6.31 -12.84 -2.74
CA PHE A 87 5.43 -13.58 -3.63
C PHE A 87 5.50 -15.08 -3.32
N HIS A 88 4.34 -15.72 -3.41
CA HIS A 88 4.14 -17.13 -3.09
C HIS A 88 3.27 -17.81 -4.15
N SER A 89 3.22 -19.14 -4.06
CA SER A 89 2.32 -19.94 -4.87
C SER A 89 0.89 -19.96 -4.35
N GLU A 90 -0.04 -20.31 -5.24
CA GLU A 90 -1.46 -20.42 -4.97
C GLU A 90 -1.82 -21.58 -4.01
N ALA A 91 -0.85 -22.46 -3.69
CA ALA A 91 -1.10 -23.70 -2.94
C ALA A 91 -1.70 -23.52 -1.53
N GLN A 92 -1.59 -22.34 -0.93
CA GLN A 92 -2.20 -22.04 0.37
C GLN A 92 -3.50 -21.24 0.18
N LYS A 93 -4.52 -21.60 0.97
CA LYS A 93 -5.80 -20.88 1.03
C LYS A 93 -5.60 -19.46 1.56
N ASP A 94 -6.49 -18.55 1.18
CA ASP A 94 -6.58 -17.15 1.62
C ASP A 94 -5.49 -16.17 1.14
N ARG A 95 -4.72 -16.55 0.11
CA ARG A 95 -3.82 -15.62 -0.58
C ARG A 95 -4.54 -14.75 -1.61
N PHE A 96 -3.99 -13.57 -1.87
CA PHE A 96 -4.43 -12.72 -2.97
C PHE A 96 -3.51 -12.93 -4.17
N CYS A 97 -4.04 -13.47 -5.27
CA CYS A 97 -3.27 -13.74 -6.48
C CYS A 97 -3.46 -12.65 -7.52
N LEU A 98 -2.33 -12.07 -7.95
CA LEU A 98 -2.29 -11.02 -8.96
C LEU A 98 -2.37 -11.65 -10.36
N ARG A 99 -3.19 -11.07 -11.23
CA ARG A 99 -3.45 -11.58 -12.60
C ARG A 99 -2.30 -11.29 -13.55
N ASN A 100 -1.64 -10.15 -13.40
CA ASN A 100 -0.56 -9.71 -14.27
C ASN A 100 0.83 -10.15 -13.76
N VAL A 101 0.89 -10.96 -12.71
CA VAL A 101 2.12 -11.63 -12.26
C VAL A 101 2.08 -13.09 -12.70
N LYS A 102 3.15 -13.58 -13.34
CA LYS A 102 3.18 -14.94 -13.87
C LYS A 102 3.23 -15.99 -12.74
N PRO A 103 2.39 -17.04 -12.78
CA PRO A 103 2.54 -18.21 -11.91
C PRO A 103 3.92 -18.87 -12.10
N PRO A 104 4.43 -19.63 -11.10
CA PRO A 104 3.73 -20.12 -9.92
C PRO A 104 3.87 -19.21 -8.69
N GLN A 105 4.54 -18.05 -8.76
CA GLN A 105 4.73 -17.13 -7.62
C GLN A 105 4.03 -15.80 -7.90
N ASN A 106 2.70 -15.83 -7.99
CA ASN A 106 1.88 -14.65 -8.32
C ASN A 106 0.96 -14.21 -7.18
N CYS A 107 1.05 -14.84 -6.01
CA CYS A 107 0.17 -14.55 -4.89
C CYS A 107 0.92 -13.89 -3.73
N ILE A 108 0.22 -13.07 -2.97
CA ILE A 108 0.72 -12.43 -1.74
C ILE A 108 -0.16 -12.82 -0.56
N ASP A 109 0.36 -12.68 0.65
CA ASP A 109 -0.45 -12.77 1.85
C ASP A 109 -1.50 -11.65 1.84
N LYS A 110 -2.75 -11.98 2.18
CA LYS A 110 -3.87 -11.02 2.16
C LYS A 110 -3.82 -10.11 3.39
N ILE A 111 -2.85 -9.21 3.41
CA ILE A 111 -2.60 -8.26 4.51
C ILE A 111 -2.99 -6.85 4.04
N PRO A 112 -4.27 -6.45 4.15
CA PRO A 112 -4.71 -5.12 3.77
C PRO A 112 -4.14 -4.09 4.76
N LEU A 113 -3.73 -2.93 4.24
CA LEU A 113 -3.18 -1.83 5.03
C LEU A 113 -4.09 -0.60 5.02
N MET A 114 -4.84 -0.42 3.93
CA MET A 114 -5.77 0.68 3.69
C MET A 114 -6.63 0.34 2.48
N THR A 115 -7.92 0.62 2.57
CA THR A 115 -8.87 0.59 1.46
C THR A 115 -9.40 2.00 1.20
N ILE A 116 -9.50 2.39 -0.06
CA ILE A 116 -10.03 3.68 -0.49
C ILE A 116 -11.24 3.42 -1.38
N HIS A 117 -12.39 3.92 -0.95
CA HIS A 117 -13.59 3.95 -1.77
C HIS A 117 -13.76 5.36 -2.33
N LYS A 118 -13.77 5.49 -3.65
CA LYS A 118 -14.07 6.76 -4.32
C LYS A 118 -15.48 6.68 -4.89
N SER A 119 -16.36 7.54 -4.40
CA SER A 119 -17.73 7.65 -4.89
C SER A 119 -17.78 8.24 -6.32
N PRO A 120 -18.91 8.10 -7.04
CA PRO A 120 -19.10 8.68 -8.36
C PRO A 120 -18.87 10.20 -8.42
N TYR A 121 -19.10 10.88 -7.29
CA TYR A 121 -18.92 12.32 -7.13
C TYR A 121 -17.47 12.71 -6.77
N GLY A 122 -16.54 11.76 -6.78
CA GLY A 122 -15.12 11.98 -6.50
C GLY A 122 -14.77 12.09 -5.01
N ARG A 123 -15.71 11.87 -4.09
CA ARG A 123 -15.39 11.81 -2.65
C ARG A 123 -14.68 10.50 -2.32
N GLU A 124 -13.54 10.61 -1.64
CA GLU A 124 -12.74 9.47 -1.18
C GLU A 124 -13.00 9.20 0.31
N GLU A 125 -13.40 7.97 0.60
CA GLU A 125 -13.56 7.41 1.94
C GLU A 125 -12.42 6.42 2.21
N PHE A 126 -11.84 6.51 3.41
CA PHE A 126 -10.65 5.76 3.78
C PHE A 126 -10.97 4.80 4.91
N MET A 127 -10.79 3.51 4.66
CA MET A 127 -10.92 2.45 5.64
C MET A 127 -9.52 1.95 6.00
N MET A 128 -9.23 1.91 7.29
CA MET A 128 -7.93 1.47 7.82
C MET A 128 -8.11 0.10 8.44
N ASP A 129 -7.17 -0.80 8.19
CA ASP A 129 -7.01 -2.07 8.91
C ASP A 129 -6.20 -1.88 10.20
#